data_AF-A0A314Z0E4-F1
#
_entry.id   AF-A0A314Z0E4-F1
#
_cell.length_a   1.000
_cell.length_b   1.000
_cell.length_c   1.000
_cell.angle_alpha   90.00
_cell.angle_beta   90.00
_cell.angle_gamma   90.00
#
_symmetry.space_group_name_H-M   'P 1'
#
loop_
_entity.id
_entity.type
_entity.pdbx_description
1 polymer ?
#
loop_
_entity_poly.entity_id
_entity_poly.type
_entity_poly.pdbx_seq_one_letter_code
_entity_poly.pdbx_strand_id
1 'polypeptide(L)'
;MAWWEGFDEIHTAETGNDVGQLLSLRHPKSGNSMCCLLVNGVLQELNWFKQSYTSWFLGDYVAEDGGLYTATPVDPVFILLPIFEEARMKKGDDPGKFRLVDEIIFVEGYPGYQKLLSIAENCMQAVCEIKGGTLPMH
;
A
#
# COMPACT_ATOMS: atom_id res chain seq x y z
N MET A 1 -17.98 -4.91 -14.11
CA MET A 1 -17.76 -4.30 -12.79
C MET A 1 -16.27 -4.28 -12.57
N ALA A 2 -15.71 -3.09 -12.39
CA ALA A 2 -14.30 -2.95 -12.19
C ALA A 2 -13.94 -3.38 -10.76
N TRP A 3 -12.78 -4.01 -10.59
CA TRP A 3 -12.40 -4.67 -9.34
C TRP A 3 -12.21 -3.71 -8.15
N TRP A 4 -12.20 -2.40 -8.41
CA TRP A 4 -12.09 -1.36 -7.39
C TRP A 4 -13.45 -0.82 -6.88
N GLU A 5 -14.57 -1.18 -7.52
CA GLU A 5 -15.90 -0.64 -7.17
C GLU A 5 -16.48 -1.23 -5.86
N GLY A 6 -15.87 -2.27 -5.28
CA GLY A 6 -16.36 -2.97 -4.08
C GLY A 6 -15.57 -2.72 -2.79
N PHE A 7 -14.55 -1.86 -2.81
CA PHE A 7 -13.70 -1.64 -1.63
C PHE A 7 -14.37 -0.86 -0.50
N ASP A 8 -15.39 -0.04 -0.80
CA ASP A 8 -16.13 0.72 0.21
C ASP A 8 -16.96 -0.17 1.15
N GLU A 9 -17.16 -1.45 0.82
CA GLU A 9 -17.96 -2.40 1.60
C GLU A 9 -17.12 -3.44 2.37
N ILE A 10 -15.79 -3.41 2.26
CA ILE A 10 -14.93 -4.34 2.98
C ILE A 10 -14.85 -3.92 4.45
N HIS A 11 -15.75 -4.48 5.26
CA HIS A 11 -15.69 -4.41 6.70
C HIS A 11 -14.70 -5.47 7.20
N THR A 12 -13.57 -5.04 7.78
CA THR A 12 -12.70 -5.95 8.52
C THR A 12 -13.42 -6.40 9.80
N ALA A 13 -13.50 -7.71 10.02
CA ALA A 13 -14.14 -8.25 11.22
C ALA A 13 -13.38 -7.78 12.48
N GLU A 14 -14.02 -6.94 13.29
CA GLU A 14 -13.46 -6.41 14.52
C GLU A 14 -13.25 -7.53 15.54
N THR A 15 -12.05 -8.10 15.59
CA THR A 15 -11.64 -9.06 16.62
C THR A 15 -10.31 -8.63 17.22
N GLY A 16 -10.39 -7.83 18.29
CA GLY A 16 -9.24 -7.46 19.14
C GLY A 16 -8.53 -6.16 18.73
N ASN A 17 -7.85 -5.53 19.69
CA ASN A 17 -7.27 -4.17 19.70
C ASN A 17 -6.37 -3.75 18.52
N ASP A 18 -6.11 -4.60 17.53
CA ASP A 18 -5.31 -4.30 16.34
C ASP A 18 -6.19 -4.24 15.10
N VAL A 19 -6.89 -3.11 14.92
CA VAL A 19 -7.73 -2.88 13.75
C VAL A 19 -6.83 -2.69 12.52
N GLY A 20 -6.77 -3.71 11.67
CA GLY A 20 -6.12 -3.65 10.37
C GLY A 20 -6.71 -2.52 9.52
N GLN A 21 -5.85 -1.77 8.84
CA GLN A 21 -6.27 -0.61 8.04
C GLN A 21 -6.17 -0.90 6.56
N LEU A 22 -7.28 -0.75 5.84
CA LEU A 22 -7.30 -0.78 4.38
C LEU A 22 -6.74 0.53 3.81
N LEU A 23 -5.84 0.42 2.84
CA LEU A 23 -5.14 1.52 2.18
C LEU A 23 -5.33 1.38 0.66
N SER A 24 -5.72 2.48 0.02
CA SER A 24 -5.63 2.60 -1.44
C SER A 24 -4.26 3.13 -1.81
N LEU A 25 -3.51 2.38 -2.62
CA LEU A 25 -2.14 2.67 -3.05
C LEU A 25 -2.01 2.46 -4.57
N ARG A 26 -0.88 2.86 -5.17
CA ARG A 26 -0.60 2.57 -6.59
C ARG A 26 0.09 1.22 -6.73
N HIS A 27 -0.41 0.40 -7.64
CA HIS A 27 0.24 -0.85 -8.03
C HIS A 27 1.58 -0.55 -8.71
N PRO A 28 2.70 -1.15 -8.26
CA PRO A 28 4.03 -0.67 -8.59
C PRO A 28 4.42 -0.83 -10.06
N LYS A 29 3.77 -1.75 -10.78
CA LYS A 29 4.02 -2.00 -12.22
C LYS A 29 3.07 -1.22 -13.13
N SER A 30 1.81 -1.03 -12.73
CA SER A 30 0.77 -0.48 -13.61
C SER A 30 0.37 0.95 -13.26
N GLY A 31 0.67 1.42 -12.04
CA GLY A 31 0.25 2.73 -11.54
C GLY A 31 -1.24 2.83 -11.18
N ASN A 32 -2.04 1.80 -11.47
CA ASN A 32 -3.46 1.76 -11.13
C ASN A 32 -3.67 1.61 -9.62
N SER A 33 -4.86 1.98 -9.15
CA SER A 33 -5.25 1.75 -7.75
C SER A 33 -5.21 0.26 -7.40
N MET A 34 -4.59 -0.05 -6.28
CA MET A 34 -4.66 -1.34 -5.60
C MET A 34 -5.03 -1.13 -4.13
N CYS A 35 -5.53 -2.18 -3.50
CA CYS A 35 -5.81 -2.16 -2.08
C CYS A 35 -4.78 -2.99 -1.32
N CYS A 36 -4.30 -2.42 -0.21
CA CYS A 36 -3.48 -3.13 0.74
C CYS A 36 -4.08 -3.05 2.14
N LEU A 37 -3.84 -4.09 2.91
CA LEU A 37 -4.17 -4.16 4.32
C LEU A 37 -2.88 -3.96 5.13
N LEU A 38 -2.88 -2.97 6.03
CA LEU A 38 -1.81 -2.73 6.97
C LEU A 38 -2.23 -3.27 8.34
N VAL A 39 -1.59 -4.35 8.79
CA VAL A 39 -1.85 -4.99 10.09
C VAL A 39 -0.54 -5.17 10.82
N ASN A 40 -0.43 -4.64 12.05
CA ASN A 40 0.74 -4.79 12.91
C ASN A 40 2.07 -4.39 12.23
N GLY A 41 2.04 -3.36 11.39
CA GLY A 41 3.21 -2.88 10.63
C GLY A 41 3.58 -3.73 9.41
N VAL A 42 2.83 -4.79 9.12
CA VAL A 42 3.00 -5.63 7.92
C VAL A 42 2.01 -5.17 6.86
N LEU A 43 2.55 -4.86 5.66
CA LEU A 43 1.74 -4.55 4.49
C LEU A 43 1.37 -5.83 3.76
N GLN A 44 0.09 -5.99 3.46
CA GLN A 44 -0.45 -7.12 2.73
C GLN A 44 -1.23 -6.64 1.51
N GLU A 45 -0.96 -7.20 0.34
CA GLU A 45 -1.75 -6.96 -0.85
C GLU A 45 -3.07 -7.74 -0.76
N LEU A 46 -4.19 -7.05 -1.03
CA LEU A 46 -5.50 -7.70 -1.07
C LEU A 46 -5.78 -8.18 -2.50
N ASN A 47 -5.81 -9.50 -2.66
CA ASN A 47 -6.11 -10.17 -3.91
C ASN A 47 -7.55 -10.65 -3.91
N TRP A 48 -8.25 -10.46 -5.03
CA TRP A 48 -9.58 -11.02 -5.25
C TRP A 48 -9.50 -12.21 -6.19
N PHE A 49 -10.18 -13.29 -5.85
CA PHE A 49 -10.28 -14.46 -6.71
C PHE A 49 -11.75 -14.79 -6.90
N LYS A 50 -12.20 -14.89 -8.15
CA LYS A 50 -13.57 -15.27 -8.47
C LYS A 50 -13.59 -16.27 -9.61
N GLN A 51 -14.16 -17.44 -9.35
CA GLN A 51 -14.39 -18.46 -10.35
C GLN A 51 -15.86 -18.40 -10.82
N SER A 52 -16.10 -18.66 -12.11
CA SER A 52 -17.46 -18.68 -12.66
C SER A 52 -18.33 -19.75 -11.99
N TYR A 53 -19.61 -19.43 -11.77
CA TYR A 53 -20.61 -20.35 -11.21
C TYR A 53 -20.27 -20.87 -9.81
N THR A 54 -19.79 -19.98 -8.93
CA THR A 54 -19.48 -20.30 -7.53
C THR A 54 -20.32 -19.45 -6.58
N SER A 55 -20.55 -19.96 -5.37
CA SER A 55 -21.25 -19.29 -4.27
C SER A 55 -20.74 -19.83 -2.93
N TRP A 56 -20.86 -19.04 -1.86
CA TRP A 56 -20.51 -19.45 -0.51
C TRP A 56 -21.76 -19.71 0.33
N PHE A 57 -21.77 -20.83 1.04
CA PHE A 57 -22.76 -21.09 2.10
C PHE A 57 -22.14 -20.64 3.43
N LEU A 58 -22.73 -19.61 4.04
CA LEU A 58 -22.26 -18.96 5.26
C LEU A 58 -23.34 -19.10 6.34
N GLY A 59 -23.31 -20.21 7.09
CA GLY A 59 -24.36 -20.52 8.06
C GLY A 59 -25.71 -20.73 7.36
N ASP A 60 -26.68 -19.88 7.67
CA ASP A 60 -28.03 -19.84 7.06
C ASP A 60 -28.14 -18.87 5.86
N TYR A 61 -27.06 -18.18 5.50
CA TYR A 61 -26.97 -17.27 4.36
C TYR A 61 -26.21 -17.87 3.17
N VAL A 62 -26.56 -17.45 1.96
CA VAL A 62 -25.83 -17.79 0.72
C VAL A 62 -25.29 -16.51 0.11
N ALA A 63 -23.97 -16.40 -0.04
CA ALA A 63 -23.34 -15.34 -0.81
C ALA A 63 -23.20 -15.79 -2.27
N GLU A 64 -23.97 -15.13 -3.15
CA GLU A 64 -24.05 -15.46 -4.58
C GLU A 64 -22.78 -15.09 -5.38
N ASP A 65 -21.92 -14.25 -4.82
CA ASP A 65 -20.77 -13.72 -5.53
C ASP A 65 -19.67 -14.76 -5.79
N GLY A 66 -19.52 -15.73 -4.88
CA GLY A 66 -18.57 -16.84 -4.92
C GLY A 66 -17.10 -16.43 -4.92
N GLY A 67 -16.80 -15.17 -4.64
CA GLY A 67 -15.43 -14.68 -4.66
C GLY A 67 -14.74 -14.79 -3.31
N LEU A 68 -13.41 -14.74 -3.32
CA LEU A 68 -12.56 -14.87 -2.15
C LEU A 68 -11.54 -13.73 -2.16
N TYR A 69 -11.50 -12.95 -1.08
CA TYR A 69 -10.41 -12.04 -0.81
C TYR A 69 -9.31 -12.77 -0.04
N THR A 70 -8.06 -12.58 -0.45
CA THR A 70 -6.88 -13.07 0.28
C THR A 70 -5.93 -11.92 0.54
N ALA A 71 -5.36 -11.85 1.74
CA ALA A 71 -4.32 -10.89 2.10
C ALA A 71 -2.97 -11.60 2.06
N THR A 72 -2.12 -11.22 1.12
CA THR A 72 -0.78 -11.80 0.96
C THR A 72 0.27 -10.78 1.38
N PRO A 73 1.19 -11.10 2.31
CA PRO A 73 2.28 -10.20 2.66
C PRO A 73 3.07 -9.77 1.43
N VAL A 74 3.35 -8.47 1.34
CA VAL A 74 4.14 -7.88 0.27
C VAL A 74 5.32 -7.14 0.87
N ASP A 75 6.48 -7.20 0.22
CA ASP A 75 7.62 -6.38 0.62
C ASP A 75 7.31 -4.90 0.26
N PRO A 76 7.24 -3.99 1.26
CA PRO A 76 6.89 -2.60 1.03
C PRO A 76 7.85 -1.86 0.10
N VAL A 77 9.10 -2.34 -0.04
CA VAL A 77 10.09 -1.76 -0.97
C VAL A 77 9.52 -1.71 -2.39
N PHE A 78 8.84 -2.77 -2.85
CA PHE A 78 8.27 -2.78 -4.21
C PHE A 78 7.20 -1.72 -4.41
N ILE A 79 6.41 -1.42 -3.37
CA ILE A 79 5.35 -0.41 -3.45
C ILE A 79 5.92 1.01 -3.44
N LEU A 80 7.03 1.21 -2.72
CA LEU A 80 7.65 2.52 -2.53
C LEU A 80 8.68 2.87 -3.60
N LEU A 81 9.32 1.88 -4.23
CA LEU A 81 10.33 2.10 -5.27
C LEU A 81 9.87 3.04 -6.40
N PRO A 82 8.68 2.87 -7.00
CA PRO A 82 8.19 3.81 -8.02
C PRO A 82 8.01 5.23 -7.47
N ILE A 83 7.58 5.36 -6.23
CA ILE A 83 7.39 6.66 -5.56
C ILE A 83 8.74 7.36 -5.37
N PHE A 84 9.75 6.61 -4.94
CA PHE A 84 11.11 7.12 -4.75
C PHE A 84 11.75 7.52 -6.08
N GLU A 85 11.53 6.74 -7.15
CA GLU A 85 12.05 7.06 -8.47
C GLU A 85 11.39 8.32 -9.06
N GLU A 86 10.07 8.45 -8.98
CA GLU A 86 9.35 9.67 -9.38
C GLU A 86 9.80 10.89 -8.56
N ALA A 87 10.08 10.68 -7.27
CA ALA A 87 10.54 11.72 -6.37
C ALA A 87 11.93 12.29 -6.72
N ARG A 88 12.75 11.53 -7.44
CA ARG A 88 14.11 11.94 -7.79
C ARG A 88 14.14 13.21 -8.67
N MET A 89 13.02 13.55 -9.33
CA MET A 89 12.87 14.71 -10.22
C MET A 89 13.96 14.79 -11.30
N LYS A 90 14.39 13.64 -11.83
CA LYS A 90 15.44 13.62 -12.86
C LYS A 90 15.00 14.33 -14.13
N LYS A 91 15.89 15.14 -14.68
CA LYS A 91 15.77 15.74 -16.01
C LYS A 91 17.02 15.42 -16.82
N GLY A 92 16.88 14.57 -17.84
CA GLY A 92 18.02 14.13 -18.64
C GLY A 92 19.03 13.34 -17.81
N ASP A 93 20.28 13.79 -17.81
CA ASP A 93 21.41 13.11 -17.15
C ASP A 93 21.67 13.61 -15.71
N ASP A 94 20.81 14.48 -15.17
CA ASP A 94 20.94 14.98 -13.79
C ASP A 94 20.72 13.84 -12.77
N PRO A 95 21.56 13.72 -11.73
CA PRO A 95 21.43 12.68 -10.70
C PRO A 95 20.13 12.79 -9.88
N GLY A 96 19.43 13.93 -9.95
CA GLY A 96 18.21 14.23 -9.20
C GLY A 96 18.49 15.05 -7.95
N LYS A 97 17.45 15.23 -7.13
CA LYS A 97 17.53 16.01 -5.88
C LYS A 97 17.19 15.17 -4.67
N PHE A 98 17.92 15.41 -3.57
CA PHE A 98 17.51 14.96 -2.24
C PHE A 98 16.24 15.71 -1.83
N ARG A 99 15.28 14.97 -1.26
CA ARG A 99 14.03 15.50 -0.72
C ARG A 99 13.75 14.85 0.63
N LEU A 100 12.90 15.48 1.42
CA LEU A 100 12.48 14.95 2.71
C LEU A 100 11.53 13.77 2.52
N VAL A 101 11.59 12.79 3.42
CA VAL A 101 10.72 11.60 3.37
C VAL A 101 9.24 11.99 3.37
N ASP A 102 8.85 12.98 4.18
CA ASP A 102 7.47 13.50 4.27
C ASP A 102 6.98 14.05 2.93
N GLU A 103 7.86 14.73 2.18
CA GLU A 103 7.53 15.27 0.84
C GLU A 103 7.45 14.15 -0.22
N ILE A 104 8.23 13.09 -0.07
CA ILE A 104 8.26 11.96 -1.00
C ILE A 104 7.00 11.09 -0.85
N ILE A 105 6.58 10.86 0.39
CA ILE A 105 5.43 10.02 0.74
C ILE A 105 4.09 10.69 0.39
N PHE A 106 4.08 12.01 0.18
CA PHE A 106 2.90 12.72 -0.26
C PHE A 106 2.59 12.44 -1.75
N VAL A 107 1.73 11.44 -1.99
CA VAL A 107 1.25 11.07 -3.33
C VAL A 107 -0.16 11.60 -3.54
N GLU A 108 -0.33 12.49 -4.52
CA GLU A 108 -1.64 13.08 -4.85
C GLU A 108 -2.67 11.99 -5.21
N GLY A 109 -3.86 12.07 -4.61
CA GLY A 109 -4.93 11.08 -4.79
C GLY A 109 -4.79 9.79 -3.96
N TYR A 110 -3.68 9.60 -3.24
CA TYR A 110 -3.43 8.40 -2.44
C TYR A 110 -2.95 8.74 -1.01
N PRO A 111 -3.85 9.15 -0.10
CA PRO A 111 -3.49 9.48 1.28
C PRO A 111 -2.96 8.28 2.08
N GLY A 112 -3.18 7.05 1.59
CA GLY A 112 -2.70 5.81 2.23
C GLY A 112 -1.18 5.76 2.42
N TYR A 113 -0.40 6.42 1.57
CA TYR A 113 1.06 6.47 1.68
C TYR A 113 1.51 7.15 2.97
N GLN A 114 0.79 8.14 3.50
CA GLN A 114 1.15 8.82 4.75
C GLN A 114 1.22 7.85 5.94
N LYS A 115 0.43 6.78 5.92
CA LYS A 115 0.45 5.76 6.96
C LYS A 115 1.66 4.81 6.86
N LEU A 116 2.40 4.87 5.75
CA LEU A 116 3.58 4.07 5.49
C LEU A 116 4.89 4.81 5.82
N LEU A 117 4.83 6.00 6.44
CA LEU A 117 6.01 6.83 6.72
C LEU A 117 7.13 6.05 7.43
N SER A 118 6.82 5.39 8.55
CA SER A 118 7.80 4.59 9.31
C SER A 118 8.35 3.40 8.53
N ILE A 119 7.52 2.76 7.70
CA ILE A 119 7.93 1.67 6.82
C ILE A 119 8.86 2.21 5.73
N ALA A 120 8.56 3.39 5.19
CA ALA A 120 9.34 4.01 4.14
C ALA A 120 10.73 4.44 4.62
N GLU A 121 10.87 4.97 5.84
CA GLU A 121 12.17 5.26 6.43
C GLU A 121 13.06 4.03 6.48
N ASN A 122 12.50 2.87 6.84
CA ASN A 122 13.22 1.59 6.84
C ASN A 122 13.57 1.15 5.41
N CYS A 123 12.65 1.25 4.47
CA CYS A 123 12.90 0.90 3.08
C CYS A 123 13.98 1.79 2.44
N MET A 124 14.00 3.09 2.74
CA MET A 124 15.01 4.03 2.22
C MET A 124 16.43 3.65 2.61
N GLN A 125 16.64 3.08 3.80
CA GLN A 125 17.97 2.60 4.22
C GLN A 125 18.51 1.50 3.30
N ALA A 126 17.63 0.73 2.65
CA ALA A 126 18.01 -0.35 1.74
C ALA A 126 18.20 0.11 0.29
N VAL A 127 17.43 1.10 -0.18
CA VAL A 127 17.35 1.45 -1.62
C VAL A 127 17.72 2.89 -1.97
N CYS A 128 17.91 3.78 -0.99
CA CYS A 128 18.21 5.19 -1.22
C CYS A 128 19.55 5.59 -0.59
N GLU A 129 20.21 6.59 -1.21
CA GLU A 129 21.30 7.30 -0.54
C GLU A 129 20.72 8.26 0.49
N ILE A 130 21.18 8.16 1.75
CA ILE A 130 20.72 9.01 2.85
C ILE A 130 21.82 10.00 3.18
N LYS A 131 21.52 11.30 3.05
CA LYS A 131 22.42 12.37 3.50
C LYS A 131 21.98 12.81 4.89
N GLY A 132 22.78 12.47 5.90
CA GLY A 132 22.45 12.72 7.30
C GLY A 132 22.17 14.19 7.58
N GLY A 133 20.96 14.49 8.06
CA GLY A 133 20.69 15.68 8.84
C GLY A 133 21.16 15.43 10.26
N THR A 134 22.31 15.98 10.64
CA THR A 134 22.66 16.12 12.05
C THR A 134 21.59 16.98 12.69
N LEU A 135 20.65 16.38 13.42
CA LEU A 135 19.80 17.13 14.32
C LEU A 135 20.72 17.76 15.39
N PRO A 136 20.68 19.08 15.62
CA PRO A 136 21.35 19.64 16.78
C PRO A 136 20.70 19.03 18.03
N MET A 137 21.49 18.30 18.82
CA MET A 137 21.16 17.97 20.20
C MET A 137 21.01 19.29 20.96
N HIS A 138 19.81 19.53 21.49
CA HIS A 138 19.55 20.60 22.46
C HIS A 138 19.41 20.01 23.85
#